data_AF-A0A2W5Z040-F1
#
_entry.id   AF-A0A2W5Z040-F1
#
_cell.length_a   1.000
_cell.length_b   1.000
_cell.length_c   1.000
_cell.angle_alpha   90.00
_cell.angle_beta   90.00
_cell.angle_gamma   90.00
#
_symmetry.space_group_name_H-M   'P 1'
#
loop_
_entity.id
_entity.type
_entity.pdbx_description
1 polymer ?
#
loop_
_entity_poly.entity_id
_entity_poly.type
_entity_poly.pdbx_seq_one_letter_code
_entity_poly.pdbx_strand_id
1 'polypeptide(L)'
;MAFVQLGRADMSQRLAEAASSLLERRTSRRSVLSRAALTGSAFVVAPLRYLLRPVSAWAVVAPGNCGGGLCDDGYTAFCCEINHGKNVCPPHTYVGGWWMCTAYQGRGLCAPQGVRYYVDCNQTPGQGFPGGCRCANDNCSERRVDCNVFRYGQCNTQVGGTTAVGCRVVVCQNPASIDGFNCNGSVAVDDNTCTHEWNCLTPLVQQLPGDGGA
;
A
#
# COMPACT_ATOMS: atom_id res chain seq x y z
N MET A 1 52.47 -6.28 52.49
CA MET A 1 50.99 -6.37 52.47
C MET A 1 50.54 -6.30 51.02
N ALA A 2 50.20 -7.42 50.41
CA ALA A 2 49.57 -7.47 49.09
C ALA A 2 48.18 -8.08 49.30
N PHE A 3 47.14 -7.23 49.22
CA PHE A 3 45.75 -7.70 49.24
C PHE A 3 45.39 -8.22 47.85
N VAL A 4 45.21 -9.55 47.74
CA VAL A 4 44.53 -10.18 46.62
C VAL A 4 43.03 -10.03 46.88
N GLN A 5 42.35 -9.15 46.14
CA GLN A 5 40.89 -9.05 46.15
C GLN A 5 40.31 -9.97 45.07
N LEU A 6 39.91 -11.17 45.49
CA LEU A 6 38.98 -12.04 44.78
C LEU A 6 37.57 -11.42 44.88
N GLY A 7 37.18 -10.62 43.88
CA GLY A 7 35.85 -10.01 43.77
C GLY A 7 34.91 -10.86 42.92
N ARG A 8 33.75 -11.20 43.48
CA ARG A 8 32.63 -11.93 42.87
C ARG A 8 32.30 -11.43 41.46
N ALA A 9 32.51 -12.27 40.43
CA ALA A 9 31.74 -12.15 39.20
C ALA A 9 30.26 -12.37 39.57
N ASP A 10 29.46 -11.33 39.44
CA ASP A 10 28.10 -11.26 39.94
C ASP A 10 27.22 -12.31 39.23
N MET A 11 26.37 -13.00 39.97
CA MET A 11 25.51 -14.07 39.43
C MET A 11 24.58 -13.51 38.32
N SER A 12 24.27 -12.22 38.42
CA SER A 12 23.61 -11.40 37.39
C SER A 12 24.41 -11.29 36.09
N GLN A 13 25.75 -11.16 36.15
CA GLN A 13 26.61 -11.14 34.95
C GLN A 13 26.60 -12.49 34.24
N ARG A 14 26.64 -13.58 35.00
CA ARG A 14 26.59 -14.94 34.43
C ARG A 14 25.23 -15.23 33.79
N LEU A 15 24.14 -14.76 34.39
CA LEU A 15 22.80 -14.87 33.80
C LEU A 15 22.66 -13.99 32.56
N ALA A 16 23.20 -12.77 32.57
CA ALA A 16 23.19 -11.88 31.43
C ALA A 16 24.02 -12.45 30.26
N GLU A 17 25.20 -13.02 30.54
CA GLU A 17 26.04 -13.69 29.54
C GLU A 17 25.38 -14.96 28.99
N ALA A 18 24.75 -15.76 29.84
CA ALA A 18 24.03 -16.97 29.43
C ALA A 18 22.80 -16.62 28.57
N ALA A 19 22.03 -15.61 28.96
CA ALA A 19 20.89 -15.10 28.20
C ALA A 19 21.33 -14.49 26.87
N SER A 20 22.43 -13.72 26.86
CA SER A 20 23.01 -13.13 25.65
C SER A 20 23.52 -14.20 24.69
N SER A 21 24.21 -15.22 25.19
CA SER A 21 24.69 -16.38 24.44
C SER A 21 23.53 -17.19 23.83
N LEU A 22 22.46 -17.43 24.59
CA LEU A 22 21.25 -18.11 24.09
C LEU A 22 20.49 -17.28 23.05
N LEU A 23 20.42 -15.95 23.25
CA LEU A 23 19.86 -15.03 22.26
C LEU A 23 20.72 -14.99 21.00
N GLU A 24 22.04 -14.92 21.10
CA GLU A 24 22.95 -14.85 19.96
C GLU A 24 22.92 -16.15 19.13
N ARG A 25 22.69 -17.30 19.77
CA ARG A 25 22.47 -18.59 19.09
C ARG A 25 21.11 -18.70 18.40
N ARG A 26 20.08 -18.01 18.90
CA ARG A 26 18.71 -18.06 18.34
C ARG A 26 18.36 -16.86 17.46
N THR A 27 19.14 -15.78 17.48
CA THR A 27 18.86 -14.54 16.78
C THR A 27 20.11 -14.06 16.05
N SER A 28 20.06 -14.08 14.72
CA SER A 28 21.11 -13.45 13.90
C SER A 28 20.95 -11.93 14.00
N ARG A 29 22.07 -11.19 14.12
CA ARG A 29 22.10 -9.70 14.12
C ARG A 29 21.31 -9.12 12.94
N ARG A 30 21.36 -9.77 11.78
CA ARG A 30 20.59 -9.38 10.59
C ARG A 30 19.07 -9.51 10.81
N SER A 31 18.63 -10.61 11.42
CA SER A 31 17.22 -10.85 11.73
C SER A 31 16.67 -9.86 12.77
N VAL A 32 17.48 -9.52 13.77
CA VAL A 32 17.14 -8.49 14.78
C VAL A 32 16.99 -7.12 14.14
N LEU A 33 17.96 -6.71 13.30
CA LEU A 33 17.90 -5.43 12.59
C LEU A 33 16.71 -5.35 11.63
N SER A 34 16.43 -6.42 10.86
CA SER A 34 15.27 -6.47 9.97
C SER A 34 13.95 -6.37 10.75
N ARG A 35 13.82 -7.07 11.88
CA ARG A 35 12.61 -6.99 12.73
C ARG A 35 12.44 -5.61 13.36
N ALA A 36 13.53 -4.99 13.81
CA ALA A 36 13.50 -3.64 14.38
C ALA A 36 13.11 -2.60 13.31
N ALA A 37 13.68 -2.71 12.11
CA ALA A 37 13.33 -1.85 10.98
C ALA A 37 11.84 -1.97 10.61
N LEU A 38 11.33 -3.20 10.46
CA LEU A 38 9.92 -3.45 10.18
C LEU A 38 8.99 -2.90 11.27
N THR A 39 9.36 -3.08 12.54
CA THR A 39 8.60 -2.56 13.67
C THR A 39 8.58 -1.03 13.67
N GLY A 40 9.73 -0.40 13.39
CA GLY A 40 9.82 1.05 13.24
C GLY A 40 8.95 1.56 12.09
N SER A 41 9.03 0.93 10.92
CA SER A 41 8.19 1.28 9.76
C SER A 41 6.70 1.14 10.05
N ALA A 42 6.28 0.05 10.71
CA ALA A 42 4.89 -0.16 11.11
C ALA A 42 4.38 0.94 12.05
N PHE A 43 5.20 1.34 13.02
CA PHE A 43 4.85 2.41 13.96
C PHE A 43 4.73 3.78 13.29
N VAL A 44 5.60 4.08 12.32
CA VAL A 44 5.56 5.36 11.59
C VAL A 44 4.36 5.43 10.64
N VAL A 45 4.10 4.36 9.88
CA VAL A 45 3.09 4.37 8.81
C VAL A 45 1.66 4.20 9.37
N ALA A 46 1.48 3.43 10.44
CA ALA A 46 0.16 3.22 11.03
C ALA A 46 0.24 3.06 12.57
N PRO A 47 0.64 4.09 13.32
CA PRO A 47 0.90 4.00 14.76
C PRO A 47 -0.32 3.49 15.54
N LEU A 48 -1.49 4.08 15.30
CA LEU A 48 -2.73 3.67 15.96
C LEU A 48 -3.16 2.25 15.56
N ARG A 49 -2.93 1.84 14.30
CA ARG A 49 -3.31 0.50 13.83
C ARG A 49 -2.39 -0.57 14.42
N TYR A 50 -1.08 -0.28 14.52
CA TYR A 50 -0.09 -1.16 15.13
C TYR A 50 -0.25 -1.26 16.65
N LEU A 51 -0.67 -0.18 17.32
CA LEU A 51 -0.90 -0.15 18.76
C LEU A 51 -2.25 -0.75 19.18
N LEU A 52 -3.32 -0.54 18.40
CA LEU A 52 -4.69 -0.91 18.78
C LEU A 52 -5.17 -2.25 18.22
N ARG A 53 -4.41 -2.86 17.30
CA ARG A 53 -4.77 -4.18 16.72
C ARG A 53 -3.63 -5.17 16.93
N PRO A 54 -3.93 -6.43 17.30
CA PRO A 54 -2.93 -7.49 17.36
C PRO A 54 -2.56 -7.90 15.93
N VAL A 55 -1.66 -7.15 15.29
CA VAL A 55 -1.12 -7.41 13.95
C VAL A 55 0.41 -7.39 14.00
N SER A 56 1.05 -8.20 13.17
CA SER A 56 2.52 -8.17 13.07
C SER A 56 2.97 -6.87 12.39
N ALA A 57 4.19 -6.41 12.70
CA ALA A 57 4.78 -5.24 12.02
C ALA A 57 4.84 -5.46 10.49
N TRP A 58 5.05 -6.70 10.06
CA TRP A 58 4.95 -7.08 8.66
C TRP A 58 3.54 -6.86 8.12
N ALA A 59 2.49 -7.33 8.80
CA ALA A 59 1.09 -7.16 8.39
C ALA A 59 0.63 -5.69 8.31
N VAL A 60 1.40 -4.74 8.89
CA VAL A 60 1.18 -3.30 8.74
C VAL A 60 1.84 -2.75 7.47
N VAL A 61 2.94 -3.36 7.02
CA VAL A 61 3.79 -2.89 5.92
C VAL A 61 3.53 -3.65 4.61
N ALA A 62 3.23 -4.94 4.71
CA ALA A 62 2.92 -5.84 3.62
C ALA A 62 1.78 -6.78 4.07
N PRO A 63 0.65 -6.78 3.37
CA PRO A 63 -0.44 -7.67 3.72
C PRO A 63 -0.15 -9.14 3.41
N GLY A 64 -0.74 -10.02 4.22
CA GLY A 64 -0.71 -11.46 3.97
C GLY A 64 0.59 -12.14 4.43
N ASN A 65 0.59 -13.47 4.35
CA ASN A 65 1.79 -14.30 4.55
C ASN A 65 2.30 -14.81 3.19
N CYS A 66 2.35 -13.88 2.23
CA CYS A 66 2.83 -14.17 0.89
C CYS A 66 4.35 -14.25 0.94
N GLY A 67 4.90 -15.34 0.37
CA GLY A 67 6.36 -15.53 0.23
C GLY A 67 6.91 -14.83 -1.02
N GLY A 68 6.17 -13.86 -1.58
CA GLY A 68 6.33 -13.32 -2.92
C GLY A 68 5.02 -13.31 -3.71
N GLY A 69 4.93 -12.40 -4.68
CA GLY A 69 3.75 -12.20 -5.53
C GLY A 69 3.46 -10.71 -5.77
N LEU A 70 2.37 -10.42 -6.48
CA LEU A 70 1.93 -9.03 -6.67
C LEU A 70 1.44 -8.39 -5.37
N CYS A 71 0.99 -9.18 -4.39
CA CYS A 71 0.59 -8.63 -3.11
C CYS A 71 1.76 -7.93 -2.37
N ASP A 72 2.98 -8.44 -2.57
CA ASP A 72 4.20 -7.96 -1.94
C ASP A 72 4.95 -6.91 -2.77
N ASP A 73 4.49 -6.58 -3.98
CA ASP A 73 5.18 -5.68 -4.93
C ASP A 73 5.16 -4.19 -4.55
N GLY A 74 4.37 -3.82 -3.54
CA GLY A 74 4.24 -2.45 -3.04
C GLY A 74 3.06 -1.67 -3.63
N TYR A 75 2.39 -2.16 -4.67
CA TYR A 75 1.38 -1.41 -5.41
C TYR A 75 -0.04 -1.80 -5.04
N THR A 76 -0.97 -0.85 -5.17
CA THR A 76 -2.39 -1.07 -4.89
C THR A 76 -3.09 -1.80 -6.04
N ALA A 77 -4.02 -2.68 -5.72
CA ALA A 77 -4.90 -3.36 -6.66
C ALA A 77 -5.83 -2.40 -7.42
N PHE A 78 -6.26 -2.82 -8.61
CA PHE A 78 -7.28 -2.12 -9.37
C PHE A 78 -8.65 -2.25 -8.72
N CYS A 79 -9.48 -1.22 -8.85
CA CYS A 79 -10.83 -1.25 -8.28
C CYS A 79 -11.68 -2.35 -8.90
N CYS A 80 -11.50 -2.66 -10.18
CA CYS A 80 -12.23 -3.74 -10.81
C CYS A 80 -11.91 -5.14 -10.23
N GLU A 81 -10.77 -5.33 -9.56
CA GLU A 81 -10.40 -6.59 -8.89
C GLU A 81 -11.31 -6.88 -7.69
N ILE A 82 -11.69 -5.82 -6.95
CA ILE A 82 -12.43 -5.93 -5.68
C ILE A 82 -13.86 -5.38 -5.76
N ASN A 83 -14.21 -4.73 -6.86
CA ASN A 83 -15.50 -4.08 -7.06
C ASN A 83 -16.31 -4.77 -8.16
N HIS A 84 -16.32 -6.11 -8.17
CA HIS A 84 -17.10 -6.92 -9.10
C HIS A 84 -16.87 -6.56 -10.59
N GLY A 85 -15.61 -6.35 -10.98
CA GLY A 85 -15.25 -5.95 -12.35
C GLY A 85 -15.48 -4.47 -12.68
N LYS A 86 -16.03 -3.67 -11.75
CA LYS A 86 -16.29 -2.24 -11.98
C LYS A 86 -15.03 -1.41 -11.74
N ASN A 87 -14.55 -0.75 -12.78
CA ASN A 87 -13.43 0.18 -12.72
C ASN A 87 -13.90 1.58 -12.28
N VAL A 88 -14.45 1.65 -11.08
CA VAL A 88 -14.93 2.89 -10.43
C VAL A 88 -14.59 2.84 -8.95
N CYS A 89 -14.46 4.00 -8.31
CA CYS A 89 -14.24 4.07 -6.87
C CYS A 89 -15.42 3.41 -6.13
N PRO A 90 -15.17 2.43 -5.23
CA PRO A 90 -16.22 1.79 -4.46
C PRO A 90 -16.80 2.73 -3.39
N PRO A 91 -17.95 2.40 -2.79
CA PRO A 91 -18.50 3.16 -1.66
C PRO A 91 -17.48 3.36 -0.54
N HIS A 92 -17.63 4.45 0.21
CA HIS A 92 -16.72 4.87 1.29
C HIS A 92 -15.29 5.23 0.83
N THR A 93 -15.11 5.48 -0.46
CA THR A 93 -13.87 6.01 -1.01
C THR A 93 -14.13 7.30 -1.80
N TYR A 94 -13.08 8.07 -2.04
CA TYR A 94 -13.09 9.26 -2.86
C TYR A 94 -11.83 9.35 -3.72
N VAL A 95 -11.90 10.07 -4.84
CA VAL A 95 -10.76 10.30 -5.72
C VAL A 95 -9.75 11.23 -5.02
N GLY A 96 -8.58 10.70 -4.65
CA GLY A 96 -7.59 11.43 -3.82
C GLY A 96 -6.41 12.00 -4.58
N GLY A 97 -6.10 11.48 -5.77
CA GLY A 97 -4.99 11.91 -6.61
C GLY A 97 -4.81 11.03 -7.85
N TRP A 98 -3.93 11.46 -8.75
CA TRP A 98 -3.68 10.74 -9.99
C TRP A 98 -2.25 10.90 -10.50
N TRP A 99 -1.83 9.97 -11.35
CA TRP A 99 -0.64 10.11 -12.19
C TRP A 99 -0.88 9.42 -13.52
N MET A 100 0.02 9.64 -14.46
CA MET A 100 0.00 8.98 -15.75
C MET A 100 1.21 8.07 -15.96
N CYS A 101 0.99 7.00 -16.70
CA CYS A 101 2.00 6.30 -17.47
C CYS A 101 2.00 6.88 -18.89
N THR A 102 3.16 7.33 -19.36
CA THR A 102 3.32 8.00 -20.66
C THR A 102 3.63 7.05 -21.81
N ALA A 103 4.00 5.80 -21.51
CA ALA A 103 4.43 4.81 -22.49
C ALA A 103 3.69 3.48 -22.29
N TYR A 104 2.35 3.54 -22.27
CA TYR A 104 1.53 2.35 -22.09
C TYR A 104 1.54 1.48 -23.36
N GLN A 105 2.06 0.25 -23.25
CA GLN A 105 2.19 -0.70 -24.37
C GLN A 105 1.36 -1.98 -24.20
N GLY A 106 0.52 -2.04 -23.16
CA GLY A 106 -0.31 -3.21 -22.91
C GLY A 106 -1.54 -3.29 -23.82
N ARG A 107 -2.37 -4.31 -23.59
CA ARG A 107 -3.57 -4.60 -24.39
C ARG A 107 -4.89 -4.32 -23.65
N GLY A 108 -4.80 -3.83 -22.43
CA GLY A 108 -5.94 -3.50 -21.59
C GLY A 108 -6.53 -2.12 -21.92
N LEU A 109 -7.31 -1.60 -20.98
CA LEU A 109 -7.97 -0.31 -21.07
C LEU A 109 -6.95 0.78 -21.40
N CYS A 110 -7.28 1.65 -22.35
CA CYS A 110 -6.42 2.72 -22.87
C CYS A 110 -5.28 2.30 -23.80
N ALA A 111 -5.25 1.05 -24.29
CA ALA A 111 -4.25 0.61 -25.26
C ALA A 111 -4.17 1.50 -26.53
N PRO A 112 -5.28 1.96 -27.14
CA PRO A 112 -5.21 2.83 -28.31
C PRO A 112 -4.54 4.19 -28.06
N GLN A 113 -4.57 4.69 -26.82
CA GLN A 113 -4.04 6.00 -26.45
C GLN A 113 -2.52 5.98 -26.23
N GLY A 114 -1.93 4.82 -25.94
CA GLY A 114 -0.52 4.72 -25.55
C GLY A 114 -0.17 5.41 -24.23
N VAL A 115 -1.18 5.93 -23.53
CA VAL A 115 -1.09 6.63 -22.25
C VAL A 115 -2.21 6.12 -21.36
N ARG A 116 -1.92 5.98 -20.07
CA ARG A 116 -2.90 5.53 -19.09
C ARG A 116 -2.81 6.38 -17.84
N TYR A 117 -3.96 6.84 -17.36
CA TYR A 117 -4.07 7.55 -16.10
C TYR A 117 -4.54 6.59 -15.02
N TYR A 118 -3.90 6.68 -13.87
CA TYR A 118 -4.24 5.91 -12.70
C TYR A 118 -4.72 6.85 -11.61
N VAL A 119 -5.84 6.50 -11.00
CA VAL A 119 -6.56 7.34 -10.05
C VAL A 119 -6.72 6.57 -8.76
N ASP A 120 -6.19 7.11 -7.67
CA ASP A 120 -6.28 6.47 -6.36
C ASP A 120 -7.63 6.80 -5.71
N CYS A 121 -8.34 5.75 -5.29
CA CYS A 121 -9.56 5.86 -4.50
C CYS A 121 -9.18 5.71 -3.01
N ASN A 122 -9.01 6.84 -2.33
CA ASN A 122 -8.66 6.90 -0.91
C ASN A 122 -9.90 6.66 -0.04
N GLN A 123 -9.73 6.04 1.13
CA GLN A 123 -10.82 5.88 2.11
C GLN A 123 -11.34 7.26 2.54
N THR A 124 -12.65 7.45 2.59
CA THR A 124 -13.22 8.65 3.22
C THR A 124 -12.76 8.72 4.68
N PRO A 125 -12.33 9.89 5.20
CA PRO A 125 -11.90 10.01 6.60
C PRO A 125 -12.96 9.47 7.57
N GLY A 126 -12.51 8.70 8.56
CA GLY A 126 -13.40 8.04 9.53
C GLY A 126 -14.08 6.76 9.02
N GLN A 127 -13.99 6.46 7.73
CA GLN A 127 -14.38 5.17 7.16
C GLN A 127 -13.16 4.24 7.10
N GLY A 128 -13.43 2.94 7.03
CA GLY A 128 -12.40 1.94 6.81
C GLY A 128 -12.82 0.99 5.70
N PHE A 129 -11.85 0.45 4.97
CA PHE A 129 -12.14 -0.56 3.98
C PHE A 129 -12.50 -1.87 4.69
N PRO A 130 -13.62 -2.54 4.34
CA PRO A 130 -13.97 -3.82 4.94
C PRO A 130 -12.80 -4.79 4.79
N GLY A 131 -12.37 -5.43 5.89
CA GLY A 131 -11.22 -6.36 5.94
C GLY A 131 -9.84 -5.70 6.09
N GLY A 132 -9.73 -4.37 5.93
CA GLY A 132 -8.48 -3.65 6.11
C GLY A 132 -7.37 -4.01 5.11
N CYS A 133 -6.11 -3.68 5.46
CA CYS A 133 -4.92 -3.98 4.67
C CYS A 133 -4.78 -5.49 4.44
N ARG A 134 -4.94 -5.90 3.18
CA ARG A 134 -4.86 -7.31 2.73
C ARG A 134 -4.48 -7.42 1.26
N CYS A 135 -4.20 -8.63 0.78
CA CYS A 135 -4.18 -8.91 -0.66
C CYS A 135 -5.60 -8.84 -1.21
N ALA A 136 -5.80 -8.30 -2.41
CA ALA A 136 -7.10 -8.40 -3.08
C ALA A 136 -7.52 -9.87 -3.17
N ASN A 137 -8.80 -10.11 -2.86
CA ASN A 137 -9.42 -11.44 -2.78
C ASN A 137 -8.64 -12.49 -1.97
N ASP A 138 -7.83 -12.05 -0.99
CA ASP A 138 -6.93 -12.89 -0.19
C ASP A 138 -5.98 -13.76 -1.04
N ASN A 139 -5.58 -13.23 -2.21
CA ASN A 139 -4.75 -13.91 -3.21
C ASN A 139 -3.38 -13.24 -3.36
N CYS A 140 -2.29 -13.97 -3.14
CA CYS A 140 -0.92 -13.44 -3.28
C CYS A 140 -0.56 -13.02 -4.72
N SER A 141 -1.29 -13.53 -5.71
CA SER A 141 -1.13 -13.15 -7.12
C SER A 141 -1.80 -11.82 -7.44
N GLU A 142 -2.55 -11.24 -6.50
CA GLU A 142 -3.24 -9.96 -6.64
C GLU A 142 -2.59 -8.92 -5.74
N ARG A 143 -2.71 -7.66 -6.13
CA ARG A 143 -2.07 -6.55 -5.41
C ARG A 143 -2.78 -6.25 -4.10
N ARG A 144 -2.15 -5.42 -3.28
CA ARG A 144 -2.70 -5.04 -1.96
C ARG A 144 -3.83 -4.03 -2.04
N VAL A 145 -4.68 -4.04 -1.03
CA VAL A 145 -5.83 -3.16 -0.84
C VAL A 145 -5.74 -2.56 0.56
N ASP A 146 -6.04 -1.26 0.72
CA ASP A 146 -6.08 -0.56 2.02
C ASP A 146 -4.74 -0.55 2.81
N CYS A 147 -3.61 -0.72 2.12
CA CYS A 147 -2.29 -0.76 2.76
C CYS A 147 -1.45 0.50 2.51
N ASN A 148 -1.57 1.08 1.32
CA ASN A 148 -0.77 2.23 0.93
C ASN A 148 -1.43 3.51 1.45
N VAL A 149 -0.81 4.17 2.43
CA VAL A 149 -1.29 5.44 2.99
C VAL A 149 -0.54 6.59 2.34
N PHE A 150 -1.09 7.08 1.24
CA PHE A 150 -0.48 8.12 0.43
C PHE A 150 -1.54 8.92 -0.33
N ARG A 151 -1.20 10.15 -0.73
CA ARG A 151 -2.06 10.99 -1.55
C ARG A 151 -1.22 12.01 -2.34
N TYR A 152 -1.38 12.05 -3.67
CA TYR A 152 -0.74 13.06 -4.52
C TYR A 152 -1.30 14.48 -4.30
N GLY A 153 -2.51 14.60 -3.74
CA GLY A 153 -3.06 15.89 -3.30
C GLY A 153 -3.60 16.76 -4.44
N GLN A 154 -3.85 16.19 -5.61
CA GLN A 154 -4.38 16.92 -6.77
C GLN A 154 -5.91 16.91 -6.86
N CYS A 155 -6.57 15.98 -6.17
CA CYS A 155 -8.01 15.78 -6.25
C CYS A 155 -8.68 15.90 -4.88
N ASN A 156 -9.88 16.47 -4.84
CA ASN A 156 -10.70 16.62 -3.64
C ASN A 156 -9.94 17.21 -2.44
N THR A 157 -9.12 18.25 -2.68
CA THR A 157 -8.21 18.85 -1.70
C THR A 157 -8.91 19.42 -0.46
N GLN A 158 -10.22 19.66 -0.54
CA GLN A 158 -11.07 20.01 0.60
C GLN A 158 -11.17 18.90 1.66
N VAL A 159 -10.93 17.64 1.30
CA VAL A 159 -10.89 16.52 2.24
C VAL A 159 -9.55 16.55 2.98
N GLY A 160 -9.59 16.81 4.29
CA GLY A 160 -8.37 16.88 5.11
C GLY A 160 -7.75 15.51 5.40
N GLY A 161 -6.43 15.50 5.57
CA GLY A 161 -5.65 14.33 5.96
C GLY A 161 -5.30 13.37 4.82
N THR A 162 -4.58 12.31 5.19
CA THR A 162 -4.17 11.22 4.30
C THR A 162 -4.74 9.91 4.82
N THR A 163 -5.47 9.21 3.97
CA THR A 163 -6.07 7.91 4.27
C THR A 163 -5.51 6.86 3.33
N ALA A 164 -5.71 5.58 3.67
CA ALA A 164 -5.26 4.48 2.83
C ALA A 164 -5.95 4.52 1.45
N VAL A 165 -5.20 4.15 0.42
CA VAL A 165 -5.73 3.89 -0.91
C VAL A 165 -6.42 2.52 -0.87
N GLY A 166 -7.74 2.52 -1.08
CA GLY A 166 -8.51 1.29 -1.17
C GLY A 166 -8.18 0.53 -2.45
N CYS A 167 -8.31 1.20 -3.59
CA CYS A 167 -8.02 0.64 -4.90
C CYS A 167 -7.72 1.73 -5.92
N ARG A 168 -7.35 1.31 -7.13
CA ARG A 168 -6.95 2.18 -8.23
C ARG A 168 -7.87 2.05 -9.43
N VAL A 169 -8.38 3.18 -9.91
CA VAL A 169 -9.15 3.25 -11.16
C VAL A 169 -8.21 3.58 -12.31
N VAL A 170 -8.46 3.01 -13.48
CA VAL A 170 -7.77 3.33 -14.72
C VAL A 170 -8.67 4.17 -15.62
N VAL A 171 -8.18 5.31 -16.14
CA VAL A 171 -8.91 6.13 -17.11
C VAL A 171 -8.00 6.52 -18.28
N CYS A 172 -8.61 6.79 -19.44
CA CYS A 172 -7.89 7.09 -20.69
C CYS A 172 -7.83 8.57 -21.01
N GLN A 173 -8.46 9.39 -20.17
CA GLN A 173 -8.49 10.84 -20.28
C GLN A 173 -7.86 11.44 -19.03
N ASN A 174 -7.36 12.66 -19.14
CA ASN A 174 -6.76 13.34 -18.01
C ASN A 174 -7.81 13.50 -16.88
N PRO A 175 -7.54 13.02 -15.65
CA PRO A 175 -8.45 13.15 -14.51
C PRO A 175 -8.91 14.58 -14.21
N ALA A 176 -8.12 15.60 -14.59
CA ALA A 176 -8.49 17.01 -14.45
C ALA A 176 -9.65 17.45 -15.36
N SER A 177 -9.95 16.69 -16.43
CA SER A 177 -11.06 16.96 -17.35
C SER A 177 -12.27 16.05 -17.16
N ILE A 178 -12.26 15.21 -16.12
CA ILE A 178 -13.36 14.28 -15.84
C ILE A 178 -14.26 14.88 -14.76
N ASP A 179 -15.52 15.12 -15.12
CA ASP A 179 -16.51 15.64 -14.18
C ASP A 179 -16.71 14.67 -13.01
N GLY A 180 -16.82 15.24 -11.80
CA GLY A 180 -16.95 14.48 -10.56
C GLY A 180 -15.63 13.98 -9.96
N PHE A 181 -14.51 14.01 -10.70
CA PHE A 181 -13.19 13.66 -10.11
C PHE A 181 -12.62 14.81 -9.27
N ASN A 182 -12.98 16.05 -9.60
CA ASN A 182 -12.57 17.25 -8.87
C ASN A 182 -11.04 17.30 -8.66
N CYS A 183 -10.32 17.13 -9.77
CA CYS A 183 -8.86 17.15 -9.83
C CYS A 183 -8.36 18.42 -10.52
N ASN A 184 -7.19 18.91 -10.10
CA ASN A 184 -6.47 19.94 -10.84
C ASN A 184 -5.55 19.34 -11.92
N GLY A 185 -5.03 20.20 -12.80
CA GLY A 185 -4.14 19.83 -13.91
C GLY A 185 -2.67 19.62 -13.54
N SER A 186 -2.30 19.59 -12.25
CA SER A 186 -0.90 19.36 -11.85
C SER A 186 -0.50 17.94 -12.22
N VAL A 187 0.47 17.82 -13.14
CA VAL A 187 0.89 16.54 -13.70
C VAL A 187 1.74 15.75 -12.70
N ALA A 188 1.43 14.47 -12.54
CA ALA A 188 2.31 13.47 -11.94
C ALA A 188 2.51 12.32 -12.92
N VAL A 189 3.74 11.79 -12.98
CA VAL A 189 4.13 10.71 -13.88
C VAL A 189 4.78 9.60 -13.08
N ASP A 190 4.39 8.35 -13.35
CA ASP A 190 5.07 7.16 -12.83
C ASP A 190 4.99 6.03 -13.86
N ASP A 191 6.02 5.95 -14.70
CA ASP A 191 6.11 4.95 -15.76
C ASP A 191 6.41 3.54 -15.24
N ASN A 192 6.75 3.36 -13.95
CA ASN A 192 6.88 2.02 -13.37
C ASN A 192 5.54 1.27 -13.40
N THR A 193 4.44 2.01 -13.42
CA THR A 193 3.09 1.46 -13.50
C THR A 193 2.64 1.12 -14.92
N CYS A 194 3.44 1.40 -15.96
CA CYS A 194 3.05 1.17 -17.35
C CYS A 194 2.79 -0.30 -17.70
N THR A 195 3.41 -1.23 -16.98
CA THR A 195 3.25 -2.68 -17.21
C THR A 195 2.15 -3.30 -16.36
N HIS A 196 1.47 -2.50 -15.53
CA HIS A 196 0.46 -3.01 -14.61
C HIS A 196 -0.81 -3.38 -15.38
N GLU A 197 -1.10 -4.67 -15.41
CA GLU A 197 -2.28 -5.24 -16.06
C GLU A 197 -3.10 -6.08 -15.09
N TRP A 198 -4.37 -6.24 -15.43
CA TRP A 198 -5.23 -7.25 -14.84
C TRP A 198 -6.35 -7.64 -15.80
N ASN A 199 -6.89 -8.85 -15.65
CA ASN A 199 -7.93 -9.37 -16.55
C ASN A 199 -9.20 -8.50 -16.58
N CYS A 200 -9.54 -7.85 -15.46
CA CYS A 200 -10.66 -6.93 -15.38
C CYS A 200 -10.45 -5.62 -16.14
N LEU A 201 -9.26 -5.36 -16.69
CA LEU A 201 -8.97 -4.20 -17.54
C LEU A 201 -8.92 -4.54 -19.03
N THR A 202 -9.09 -5.80 -19.42
CA THR A 202 -9.28 -6.16 -20.83
C THR A 202 -10.66 -5.67 -21.30
N PRO A 203 -10.85 -5.29 -22.58
CA PRO A 203 -11.88 -4.34 -22.99
C PRO A 203 -13.31 -4.91 -22.91
N LEU A 204 -13.84 -4.94 -21.68
CA LEU A 204 -15.25 -5.21 -21.33
C LEU A 204 -15.67 -4.48 -20.04
N VAL A 205 -14.97 -3.42 -19.60
CA VAL A 205 -15.52 -2.56 -18.55
C VAL A 205 -16.28 -1.42 -19.21
N GLN A 206 -17.60 -1.45 -19.05
CA GLN A 206 -18.50 -0.35 -19.32
C GLN A 206 -17.93 0.89 -18.61
N GLN A 207 -17.29 1.78 -19.37
CA GLN A 207 -16.91 3.09 -18.87
C GLN A 207 -18.21 3.76 -18.41
N LEU A 208 -18.22 4.36 -17.22
CA LEU A 208 -19.27 5.34 -16.92
C LEU A 208 -19.28 6.33 -18.08
N PRO A 209 -20.45 6.64 -18.67
CA PRO A 209 -20.53 7.65 -19.71
C PRO A 209 -19.86 8.92 -19.18
N GLY A 210 -18.77 9.32 -19.82
CA GLY A 210 -18.53 10.75 -19.94
C GLY A 210 -19.68 11.23 -20.80
N ASP A 211 -20.67 11.85 -20.18
CA ASP A 211 -21.72 12.59 -20.89
C ASP A 211 -21.06 13.80 -21.56
N GLY A 212 -20.38 13.51 -22.67
CA GLY A 212 -20.02 14.48 -23.67
C GLY A 212 -21.25 14.78 -24.52
N GLY A 213 -21.77 15.99 -24.38
CA GLY A 213 -22.46 16.68 -25.46
C GLY A 213 -23.97 16.85 -25.32
N ALA A 214 -24.35 18.00 -24.75
CA ALA A 214 -25.19 18.99 -25.43
C ALA A 214 -24.64 20.39 -25.15
#